data_AF-A0A3D5YS30-F1
#
_entry.id   AF-A0A3D5YS30-F1
#
_cell.length_a   1.000
_cell.length_b   1.000
_cell.length_c   1.000
_cell.angle_alpha   90.00
_cell.angle_beta   90.00
_cell.angle_gamma   90.00
#
_symmetry.space_group_name_H-M   'P 1'
#
loop_
_entity.id
_entity.type
_entity.pdbx_description
1 polymer ?
#
loop_
_entity_poly.entity_id
_entity_poly.type
_entity_poly.pdbx_seq_one_letter_code
_entity_poly.pdbx_strand_id
1 'polypeptide(L)'
;MTQELIVKVIDLLNSEIIPAEGCTEPIAIAYAAAKATAVLGQKPEKMQVFISGNIIKNVKSVVVPNSGGMVGIGVSAAMGAFAGNPDKELMVISEVSPAQLEEVKIFLDKHAIHIQNSKNNLKLYIKVKVFAGNDSASVEMKNSHTNITEIVKNDQVLLHKSDADNASTPEDAAAILSVQLIYDLAKTIEIDLIKNLFDRVITCNLAIANEGLIHDYGVNIGRNIQQSIDSGFYGDDIRNHSASLAAAGSDARMGGSPMAVMTTAGSGNVGLSASLPVITYARERGKTAEQLYRALFFSHLTTVHIKSKIGRLSAYCGPMCAAAGVAGAIGLLNDFSYTIIANAIINTLAGVSGILCDGANSSCAVKIANGTYAAYDGIAMAANGNVITAGDGVVAGDVEETIRNIGELAQKGMQETDDVILDIMTRDEN
;
A
#
# COMPACT_ATOMS: atom_id res chain seq x y z
N MET A 1 0.66 25.23 18.33
CA MET A 1 0.58 24.89 16.89
C MET A 1 -0.48 25.75 16.24
N THR A 2 -0.32 26.12 14.97
CA THR A 2 -1.30 26.98 14.26
C THR A 2 -2.44 26.13 13.71
N GLN A 3 -3.65 26.70 13.65
CA GLN A 3 -4.82 26.04 13.06
C GLN A 3 -4.56 25.62 11.60
N GLU A 4 -3.83 26.44 10.85
CA GLU A 4 -3.45 26.17 9.46
C GLU A 4 -2.62 24.89 9.32
N LEU A 5 -1.69 24.63 10.23
CA LEU A 5 -0.87 23.42 10.20
C LEU A 5 -1.71 22.17 10.44
N ILE A 6 -2.66 22.24 11.38
CA ILE A 6 -3.58 21.13 11.67
C ILE A 6 -4.40 20.79 10.43
N VAL A 7 -4.98 21.80 9.76
CA VAL A 7 -5.74 21.60 8.52
C VAL A 7 -4.89 20.89 7.45
N LYS A 8 -3.67 21.36 7.20
CA LYS A 8 -2.76 20.73 6.22
C LYS A 8 -2.45 19.27 6.54
N VAL A 9 -2.24 18.95 7.83
CA VAL A 9 -1.97 17.57 8.26
C VAL A 9 -3.21 16.68 8.10
N ILE A 10 -4.40 17.19 8.39
CA ILE A 10 -5.66 16.45 8.22
C ILE A 10 -5.94 16.21 6.73
N ASP A 11 -5.72 17.21 5.87
CA ASP A 11 -5.88 17.06 4.42
C ASP A 11 -4.91 16.00 3.86
N LEU A 12 -3.65 16.03 4.30
CA LEU A 12 -2.66 15.01 3.97
C LEU A 12 -3.13 13.62 4.41
N LEU A 13 -3.58 13.47 5.66
CA LEU A 13 -4.05 12.20 6.21
C LEU A 13 -5.23 11.63 5.41
N ASN A 14 -6.21 12.46 5.08
CA ASN A 14 -7.37 12.07 4.28
C ASN A 14 -7.00 11.68 2.84
N SER A 15 -5.96 12.30 2.27
CA SER A 15 -5.47 11.95 0.94
C SER A 15 -4.69 10.63 0.90
N GLU A 16 -4.08 10.22 2.02
CA GLU A 16 -3.22 9.04 2.10
C GLU A 16 -3.95 7.79 2.64
N ILE A 17 -5.06 7.99 3.38
CA ILE A 17 -5.87 6.93 3.98
C ILE A 17 -7.23 6.87 3.29
N ILE A 18 -7.27 6.12 2.18
CA ILE A 18 -8.46 5.94 1.34
C ILE A 18 -8.85 4.46 1.25
N PRO A 19 -10.12 4.12 0.99
CA PRO A 19 -10.53 2.74 0.76
C PRO A 19 -9.98 2.22 -0.58
N ALA A 20 -9.56 0.95 -0.60
CA ALA A 20 -9.16 0.25 -1.82
C ALA A 20 -9.44 -1.26 -1.73
N GLU A 21 -9.77 -1.88 -2.87
CA GLU A 21 -9.85 -3.34 -3.03
C GLU A 21 -8.56 -3.91 -3.61
N GLY A 22 -8.16 -5.11 -3.20
CA GLY A 22 -6.97 -5.78 -3.71
C GLY A 22 -5.70 -4.92 -3.71
N CYS A 23 -4.77 -5.24 -4.60
CA CYS A 23 -3.60 -4.39 -4.84
C CYS A 23 -3.97 -3.15 -5.65
N THR A 24 -3.40 -1.98 -5.37
CA THR A 24 -3.83 -0.72 -6.02
C THR A 24 -3.42 -0.67 -7.49
N GLU A 25 -2.32 -1.31 -7.87
CA GLU A 25 -1.81 -1.37 -9.25
C GLU A 25 -2.70 -2.16 -10.22
N PRO A 26 -3.19 -3.40 -9.93
CA PRO A 26 -4.13 -4.09 -10.82
C PRO A 26 -5.44 -3.30 -10.95
N ILE A 27 -5.91 -2.71 -9.86
CA ILE A 27 -7.11 -1.86 -9.87
C ILE A 27 -6.90 -0.60 -10.73
N ALA A 28 -5.72 0.02 -10.71
CA ALA A 28 -5.42 1.16 -11.57
C ALA A 28 -5.44 0.79 -13.07
N ILE A 29 -4.99 -0.43 -13.43
CA ILE A 29 -5.13 -0.95 -14.80
C ILE A 29 -6.60 -1.17 -15.15
N ALA A 30 -7.37 -1.78 -14.25
CA ALA A 30 -8.80 -1.98 -14.43
C ALA A 30 -9.54 -0.64 -14.59
N TYR A 31 -9.17 0.37 -13.81
CA TYR A 31 -9.72 1.72 -13.87
C TYR A 31 -9.44 2.38 -15.22
N ALA A 32 -8.19 2.32 -15.69
CA ALA A 32 -7.82 2.82 -17.02
C ALA A 32 -8.60 2.12 -18.14
N ALA A 33 -8.76 0.80 -18.07
CA ALA A 33 -9.49 0.01 -19.05
C ALA A 33 -11.00 0.31 -19.03
N ALA A 34 -11.60 0.47 -17.86
CA ALA A 34 -13.00 0.85 -17.69
C ALA A 34 -13.26 2.25 -18.29
N LYS A 35 -12.40 3.22 -17.98
CA LYS A 35 -12.49 4.58 -18.55
C LYS A 35 -12.31 4.56 -20.06
N ALA A 36 -11.33 3.83 -20.59
CA ALA A 36 -11.10 3.73 -22.04
C ALA A 36 -12.30 3.10 -22.76
N THR A 37 -12.91 2.06 -22.17
CA THR A 37 -14.11 1.39 -22.71
C THR A 37 -15.33 2.30 -22.67
N ALA A 38 -15.52 3.06 -21.59
CA ALA A 38 -16.60 4.05 -21.51
C ALA A 38 -16.47 5.15 -22.59
N VAL A 39 -15.24 5.61 -22.86
CA VAL A 39 -14.96 6.58 -23.93
C VAL A 39 -15.20 5.96 -25.32
N LEU A 40 -14.81 4.70 -25.52
CA LEU A 40 -15.08 3.95 -26.76
C LEU A 40 -16.60 3.90 -27.02
N GLY A 41 -17.38 3.61 -25.98
CA GLY A 41 -18.85 3.55 -26.01
C GLY A 41 -19.41 2.14 -26.31
N GLN A 42 -18.53 1.15 -26.45
CA GLN A 42 -18.88 -0.25 -26.70
C GLN A 42 -17.78 -1.18 -26.17
N LYS A 43 -18.05 -2.48 -26.04
CA LYS A 43 -17.08 -3.47 -25.57
C LYS A 43 -15.94 -3.64 -26.58
N PRO A 44 -14.67 -3.71 -26.13
CA PRO A 44 -13.55 -3.84 -27.03
C PRO A 44 -13.39 -5.26 -27.59
N GLU A 45 -12.87 -5.33 -28.81
CA GLU A 45 -12.45 -6.56 -29.50
C GLU A 45 -10.95 -6.84 -29.31
N LYS A 46 -10.17 -5.79 -29.05
CA LYS A 46 -8.71 -5.86 -28.83
C LYS A 46 -8.27 -4.80 -27.84
N MET A 47 -7.22 -5.08 -27.08
CA MET A 47 -6.58 -4.13 -26.17
C MET A 47 -5.05 -4.08 -26.32
N GLN A 48 -4.49 -2.91 -26.09
CA GLN A 48 -3.06 -2.70 -25.88
C GLN A 48 -2.85 -2.04 -24.52
N VAL A 49 -1.96 -2.60 -23.71
CA VAL A 49 -1.66 -2.13 -22.36
C VAL A 49 -0.17 -1.80 -22.29
N PHE A 50 0.15 -0.53 -22.09
CA PHE A 50 1.51 -0.04 -21.92
C PHE A 50 1.70 0.37 -20.46
N ILE A 51 2.66 -0.23 -19.78
CA ILE A 51 2.84 -0.05 -18.33
C ILE A 51 4.31 0.05 -17.95
N SER A 52 4.62 0.79 -16.89
CA SER A 52 5.99 0.84 -16.35
C SER A 52 6.41 -0.46 -15.68
N GLY A 53 7.73 -0.66 -15.52
CA GLY A 53 8.31 -1.82 -14.84
C GLY A 53 7.76 -2.06 -13.44
N ASN A 54 7.58 -1.01 -12.63
CA ASN A 54 7.01 -1.14 -11.28
C ASN A 54 5.55 -1.65 -11.30
N ILE A 55 4.76 -1.26 -12.30
CA ILE A 55 3.39 -1.78 -12.46
C ILE A 55 3.43 -3.26 -12.83
N ILE A 56 4.33 -3.66 -13.75
CA ILE A 56 4.53 -5.08 -14.08
C ILE A 56 4.88 -5.87 -12.81
N LYS A 57 5.88 -5.40 -12.06
CA LYS A 57 6.32 -6.00 -10.79
C LYS A 57 5.15 -6.22 -9.82
N ASN A 58 4.33 -5.20 -9.61
CA ASN A 58 3.25 -5.26 -8.62
C ASN A 58 2.01 -6.04 -9.09
N VAL A 59 1.81 -6.26 -10.40
CA VAL A 59 0.58 -6.88 -10.92
C VAL A 59 0.79 -8.32 -11.36
N LYS A 60 2.01 -8.68 -11.77
CA LYS A 60 2.29 -9.97 -12.43
C LYS A 60 1.81 -11.20 -11.66
N SER A 61 1.95 -11.20 -10.34
CA SER A 61 1.74 -12.39 -9.51
C SER A 61 0.58 -12.27 -8.52
N VAL A 62 -0.21 -11.20 -8.58
CA VAL A 62 -1.30 -10.95 -7.62
C VAL A 62 -2.66 -11.36 -8.18
N VAL A 63 -3.49 -11.95 -7.32
CA VAL A 63 -4.88 -12.26 -7.64
C VAL A 63 -5.67 -10.96 -7.80
N VAL A 64 -6.42 -10.85 -8.89
CA VAL A 64 -7.29 -9.69 -9.13
C VAL A 64 -8.60 -9.89 -8.34
N PRO A 65 -9.06 -8.94 -7.52
CA PRO A 65 -10.32 -9.06 -6.79
C PRO A 65 -11.51 -9.35 -7.70
N ASN A 66 -12.48 -10.10 -7.19
CA ASN A 66 -13.72 -10.46 -7.91
C ASN A 66 -13.51 -11.21 -9.24
N SER A 67 -12.30 -11.66 -9.56
CA SER A 67 -11.96 -12.34 -10.80
C SER A 67 -12.13 -13.87 -10.73
N GLY A 68 -12.59 -14.41 -9.60
CA GLY A 68 -12.66 -15.87 -9.40
C GLY A 68 -11.28 -16.53 -9.30
N GLY A 69 -10.27 -15.81 -8.81
CA GLY A 69 -8.91 -16.34 -8.58
C GLY A 69 -7.93 -16.13 -9.74
N MET A 70 -8.32 -15.40 -10.79
CA MET A 70 -7.44 -15.10 -11.91
C MET A 70 -6.35 -14.07 -11.53
N VAL A 71 -5.19 -14.18 -12.19
CA VAL A 71 -3.96 -13.43 -11.84
C VAL A 71 -3.45 -12.65 -13.04
N GLY A 72 -2.93 -11.44 -12.80
CA GLY A 72 -2.07 -10.75 -13.75
C GLY A 72 -2.67 -9.53 -14.46
N ILE A 73 -1.86 -8.96 -15.35
CA ILE A 73 -2.10 -7.67 -16.04
C ILE A 73 -3.28 -7.78 -17.02
N GLY A 74 -3.31 -8.83 -17.84
CA GLY A 74 -4.37 -9.04 -18.83
C GLY A 74 -5.73 -9.21 -18.16
N VAL A 75 -5.78 -9.96 -17.06
CA VAL A 75 -6.98 -10.14 -16.23
C VAL A 75 -7.45 -8.79 -15.69
N SER A 76 -6.54 -7.99 -15.13
CA SER A 76 -6.87 -6.65 -14.59
C SER A 76 -7.50 -5.75 -15.66
N ALA A 77 -6.92 -5.71 -16.86
CA ALA A 77 -7.45 -4.91 -17.96
C ALA A 77 -8.81 -5.43 -18.44
N ALA A 78 -8.98 -6.74 -18.59
CA ALA A 78 -10.23 -7.36 -19.03
C ALA A 78 -11.36 -7.14 -18.02
N MET A 79 -11.08 -7.33 -16.73
CA MET A 79 -12.03 -7.06 -15.64
C MET A 79 -12.51 -5.61 -15.69
N GLY A 80 -11.59 -4.65 -15.87
CA GLY A 80 -11.94 -3.24 -16.04
C GLY A 80 -12.82 -2.97 -17.26
N ALA A 81 -12.47 -3.52 -18.42
CA ALA A 81 -13.19 -3.26 -19.66
C ALA A 81 -14.60 -3.87 -19.71
N PHE A 82 -14.82 -5.03 -19.11
CA PHE A 82 -16.09 -5.77 -19.22
C PHE A 82 -16.96 -5.69 -17.97
N ALA A 83 -16.37 -5.49 -16.78
CA ALA A 83 -17.08 -5.48 -15.51
C ALA A 83 -16.90 -4.20 -14.70
N GLY A 84 -15.96 -3.31 -15.10
CA GLY A 84 -15.61 -2.14 -14.33
C GLY A 84 -16.63 -1.01 -14.39
N ASN A 85 -16.91 -0.40 -13.24
CA ASN A 85 -17.59 0.89 -13.15
C ASN A 85 -16.56 2.01 -13.00
N PRO A 86 -16.34 2.84 -14.04
CA PRO A 86 -15.33 3.88 -14.02
C PRO A 86 -15.61 5.02 -13.01
N ASP A 87 -16.80 5.12 -12.42
CA ASP A 87 -17.10 6.17 -11.44
C ASP A 87 -16.68 5.80 -10.01
N LYS A 88 -16.20 4.57 -9.81
CA LYS A 88 -15.78 4.04 -8.51
C LYS A 88 -14.27 4.06 -8.28
N GLU A 89 -13.48 4.59 -9.20
CA GLU A 89 -12.00 4.73 -9.08
C GLU A 89 -11.31 3.44 -8.58
N LEU A 90 -10.74 3.45 -7.36
CA LEU A 90 -10.04 2.30 -6.77
C LEU A 90 -10.97 1.16 -6.29
N MET A 91 -12.27 1.31 -6.52
CA MET A 91 -13.32 0.30 -6.31
C MET A 91 -14.00 -0.06 -7.64
N VAL A 92 -13.33 0.18 -8.78
CA VAL A 92 -13.86 -0.01 -10.15
C VAL A 92 -14.48 -1.39 -10.38
N ILE A 93 -13.96 -2.44 -9.76
CA ILE A 93 -14.43 -3.83 -9.94
C ILE A 93 -15.05 -4.40 -8.65
N SER A 94 -15.62 -3.55 -7.80
CA SER A 94 -16.31 -3.94 -6.55
C SER A 94 -17.63 -4.69 -6.77
N GLU A 95 -18.24 -4.52 -7.94
CA GLU A 95 -19.55 -5.10 -8.28
C GLU A 95 -19.46 -5.85 -9.61
N VAL A 96 -18.97 -7.08 -9.57
CA VAL A 96 -18.84 -7.94 -10.75
C VAL A 96 -19.92 -9.02 -10.70
N SER A 97 -20.79 -9.06 -11.72
CA SER A 97 -21.77 -10.14 -11.86
C SER A 97 -21.14 -11.40 -12.46
N PRO A 98 -21.71 -12.61 -12.19
CA PRO A 98 -21.25 -13.85 -12.83
C PRO A 98 -21.28 -13.81 -14.37
N ALA A 99 -22.26 -13.11 -14.95
CA ALA A 99 -22.36 -12.95 -16.41
C ALA A 99 -21.21 -12.11 -16.97
N GLN A 100 -20.86 -10.99 -16.32
CA GLN A 100 -19.71 -10.18 -16.73
C GLN A 100 -18.39 -10.95 -16.56
N LEU A 101 -18.27 -11.75 -15.50
CA LEU A 101 -17.07 -12.58 -15.30
C LEU A 101 -16.90 -13.62 -16.42
N GLU A 102 -18.00 -14.18 -16.93
CA GLU A 102 -17.95 -15.09 -18.07
C GLU A 102 -17.50 -14.37 -19.36
N GLU A 103 -17.97 -13.15 -19.60
CA GLU A 103 -17.49 -12.34 -20.73
C GLU A 103 -16.00 -12.02 -20.63
N VAL A 104 -15.49 -11.74 -19.42
CA VAL A 104 -14.06 -11.56 -19.16
C VAL A 104 -13.28 -12.79 -19.59
N LYS A 105 -13.70 -13.99 -19.20
CA LYS A 105 -13.03 -15.25 -19.58
C LYS A 105 -13.04 -15.45 -21.09
N ILE A 106 -14.19 -15.29 -21.74
CA ILE A 106 -14.33 -15.38 -23.20
C ILE A 106 -13.39 -14.41 -23.91
N PHE A 107 -13.20 -13.20 -23.37
CA PHE A 107 -12.29 -12.22 -23.95
C PHE A 107 -10.82 -12.60 -23.76
N LEU A 108 -10.44 -13.10 -22.58
CA LEU A 108 -9.08 -13.56 -22.28
C LEU A 108 -8.66 -14.73 -23.18
N ASP A 109 -9.58 -15.68 -23.44
CA ASP A 109 -9.34 -16.84 -24.30
C ASP A 109 -9.04 -16.49 -25.77
N LYS A 110 -9.41 -15.28 -26.22
CA LYS A 110 -9.08 -14.77 -27.56
C LYS A 110 -7.63 -14.32 -27.71
N HIS A 111 -6.88 -14.22 -26.60
CA HIS A 111 -5.53 -13.66 -26.57
C HIS A 111 -5.43 -12.28 -27.24
N ALA A 112 -6.48 -11.46 -27.11
CA ALA A 112 -6.61 -10.17 -27.78
C ALA A 112 -6.00 -8.98 -27.00
N ILE A 113 -5.23 -9.27 -25.93
CA ILE A 113 -4.58 -8.27 -25.09
C ILE A 113 -3.08 -8.32 -25.36
N HIS A 114 -2.53 -7.22 -25.86
CA HIS A 114 -1.10 -7.07 -26.02
C HIS A 114 -0.52 -6.18 -24.92
N ILE A 115 0.38 -6.73 -24.11
CA ILE A 115 1.01 -6.04 -22.98
C ILE A 115 2.42 -5.64 -23.39
N GLN A 116 2.80 -4.40 -23.14
CA GLN A 116 4.14 -3.87 -23.42
C GLN A 116 4.69 -3.09 -22.22
N ASN A 117 5.95 -3.33 -21.90
CA ASN A 117 6.68 -2.48 -20.98
C ASN A 117 6.95 -1.12 -21.65
N SER A 118 6.54 -0.04 -21.01
CA SER A 118 6.81 1.32 -21.45
C SER A 118 8.26 1.67 -21.13
N LYS A 119 9.02 2.07 -22.15
CA LYS A 119 10.43 2.49 -21.99
C LYS A 119 10.59 3.90 -21.41
N ASN A 120 9.61 4.39 -20.66
CA ASN A 120 9.69 5.68 -19.99
C ASN A 120 10.29 5.53 -18.59
N ASN A 121 10.74 6.64 -18.01
CA ASN A 121 11.35 6.65 -16.68
C ASN A 121 10.33 6.88 -15.56
N LEU A 122 9.03 6.74 -15.86
CA LEU A 122 7.98 6.96 -14.86
C LEU A 122 7.76 5.69 -14.06
N LYS A 123 7.87 5.80 -12.74
CA LYS A 123 7.59 4.68 -11.83
C LYS A 123 6.14 4.21 -11.95
N LEU A 124 5.19 5.14 -12.04
CA LEU A 124 3.78 4.84 -12.26
C LEU A 124 3.35 5.34 -13.64
N TYR A 125 3.21 4.40 -14.57
CA TYR A 125 2.68 4.67 -15.91
C TYR A 125 1.72 3.57 -16.32
N ILE A 126 0.54 3.96 -16.78
CA ILE A 126 -0.46 3.07 -17.37
C ILE A 126 -1.07 3.77 -18.57
N LYS A 127 -1.05 3.13 -19.74
CA LYS A 127 -1.83 3.53 -20.90
C LYS A 127 -2.58 2.32 -21.43
N VAL A 128 -3.90 2.42 -21.48
CA VAL A 128 -4.76 1.38 -22.05
C VAL A 128 -5.37 1.94 -23.33
N LYS A 129 -5.19 1.22 -24.44
CA LYS A 129 -5.83 1.50 -25.72
C LYS A 129 -6.76 0.34 -26.08
N VAL A 130 -8.01 0.67 -26.39
CA VAL A 130 -9.09 -0.27 -26.70
C VAL A 130 -9.56 -0.05 -28.14
N PHE A 131 -9.99 -1.12 -28.80
CA PHE A 131 -10.41 -1.11 -30.21
C PHE A 131 -11.68 -1.92 -30.41
N ALA A 132 -12.58 -1.45 -31.28
CA ALA A 132 -13.74 -2.20 -31.77
C ALA A 132 -14.08 -1.77 -33.19
N GLY A 133 -13.93 -2.68 -34.17
CA GLY A 133 -14.01 -2.33 -35.58
C GLY A 133 -12.99 -1.23 -35.97
N ASN A 134 -13.50 -0.11 -36.49
CA ASN A 134 -12.69 1.05 -36.86
C ASN A 134 -12.54 2.08 -35.72
N ASP A 135 -13.25 1.90 -34.61
CA ASP A 135 -13.21 2.82 -33.49
C ASP A 135 -12.10 2.44 -32.50
N SER A 136 -11.49 3.46 -31.90
CA SER A 136 -10.51 3.28 -30.83
C SER A 136 -10.60 4.37 -29.77
N ALA A 137 -10.21 4.02 -28.56
CA ALA A 137 -10.05 4.97 -27.47
C ALA A 137 -8.82 4.63 -26.62
N SER A 138 -8.22 5.63 -25.99
CA SER A 138 -7.14 5.39 -25.02
C SER A 138 -7.22 6.32 -23.82
N VAL A 139 -6.78 5.80 -22.68
CA VAL A 139 -6.62 6.54 -21.43
C VAL A 139 -5.19 6.36 -20.95
N GLU A 140 -4.55 7.46 -20.57
CA GLU A 140 -3.21 7.49 -19.97
C GLU A 140 -3.27 8.02 -18.54
N MET A 141 -2.51 7.38 -17.65
CA MET A 141 -2.35 7.75 -16.26
C MET A 141 -0.87 7.79 -15.87
N LYS A 142 -0.49 8.82 -15.11
CA LYS A 142 0.89 9.09 -14.69
C LYS A 142 0.94 9.49 -13.21
N ASN A 143 2.02 9.11 -12.52
CA ASN A 143 2.42 9.56 -11.17
C ASN A 143 1.48 9.17 -10.00
N SER A 144 0.21 8.86 -10.25
CA SER A 144 -0.76 8.41 -9.24
C SER A 144 -1.72 7.37 -9.83
N HIS A 145 -2.22 6.46 -8.99
CA HIS A 145 -3.15 5.37 -9.37
C HIS A 145 -4.51 5.84 -9.88
N THR A 146 -4.84 7.13 -9.82
CA THR A 146 -6.10 7.71 -10.33
C THR A 146 -5.91 8.94 -11.22
N ASN A 147 -4.67 9.42 -11.41
CA ASN A 147 -4.42 10.65 -12.17
C ASN A 147 -4.41 10.41 -13.67
N ILE A 148 -5.56 10.61 -14.31
CA ILE A 148 -5.70 10.59 -15.77
C ILE A 148 -5.08 11.86 -16.35
N THR A 149 -4.13 11.68 -17.27
CA THR A 149 -3.39 12.76 -17.95
C THR A 149 -3.79 12.91 -19.42
N GLU A 150 -4.30 11.87 -20.06
CA GLU A 150 -4.73 11.93 -21.46
C GLU A 150 -5.94 11.02 -21.72
N ILE A 151 -6.88 11.51 -22.53
CA ILE A 151 -7.98 10.73 -23.11
C ILE A 151 -8.06 11.03 -24.60
N VAL A 152 -8.06 9.99 -25.43
CA VAL A 152 -8.17 10.08 -26.90
C VAL A 152 -9.30 9.17 -27.39
N LYS A 153 -10.09 9.64 -28.36
CA LYS A 153 -11.08 8.84 -29.10
C LYS A 153 -10.93 9.08 -30.59
N ASN A 154 -10.74 8.03 -31.38
CA ASN A 154 -10.59 8.11 -32.84
C ASN A 154 -9.60 9.22 -33.26
N ASP A 155 -8.41 9.20 -32.65
CA ASP A 155 -7.32 10.17 -32.82
C ASP A 155 -7.63 11.63 -32.40
N GLN A 156 -8.82 11.89 -31.86
CA GLN A 156 -9.19 13.17 -31.26
C GLN A 156 -8.86 13.18 -29.76
N VAL A 157 -8.05 14.14 -29.32
CA VAL A 157 -7.74 14.37 -27.91
C VAL A 157 -8.93 15.03 -27.22
N LEU A 158 -9.49 14.34 -26.23
CA LEU A 158 -10.62 14.83 -25.41
C LEU A 158 -10.14 15.48 -24.10
N LEU A 159 -9.01 15.01 -23.58
CA LEU A 159 -8.38 15.54 -22.37
C LEU A 159 -6.86 15.41 -22.53
N HIS A 160 -6.14 16.45 -22.15
CA HIS A 160 -4.68 16.44 -22.02
C HIS A 160 -4.27 17.38 -20.88
N LYS A 161 -3.60 16.85 -19.86
CA LYS A 161 -2.97 17.63 -18.79
C LYS A 161 -1.49 17.76 -19.09
N SER A 162 -0.94 18.97 -19.01
CA SER A 162 0.48 19.17 -19.26
C SER A 162 1.32 18.55 -18.13
N ASP A 163 2.56 18.16 -18.43
CA ASP A 163 3.48 17.66 -17.39
C ASP A 163 3.79 18.75 -16.33
N ALA A 164 3.65 20.03 -16.65
CA ALA A 164 3.77 21.14 -15.70
C ALA A 164 2.61 21.18 -14.68
N ASP A 165 1.41 20.76 -15.07
CA ASP A 165 0.25 20.64 -14.16
C ASP A 165 0.37 19.42 -13.22
N ASN A 166 1.30 18.51 -13.47
CA ASN A 166 1.57 17.31 -12.67
C ASN A 166 2.64 17.52 -11.57
N ALA A 167 3.20 18.73 -11.43
CA ALA A 167 4.31 19.01 -10.52
C ALA A 167 3.93 19.05 -9.03
N SER A 168 2.65 19.14 -8.68
CA SER A 168 2.16 18.99 -7.31
C SER A 168 2.09 17.50 -6.93
N THR A 169 3.26 16.89 -6.78
CA THR A 169 3.34 15.54 -6.22
C THR A 169 2.89 15.57 -4.75
N PRO A 170 2.05 14.62 -4.29
CA PRO A 170 1.70 14.50 -2.88
C PRO A 170 2.91 14.37 -1.93
N GLU A 171 4.07 13.95 -2.47
CA GLU A 171 5.35 13.85 -1.74
C GLU A 171 5.80 15.21 -1.18
N ASP A 172 5.46 16.33 -1.80
CA ASP A 172 5.79 17.67 -1.30
C ASP A 172 4.88 18.09 -0.12
N ALA A 173 3.63 17.61 -0.09
CA ALA A 173 2.71 17.89 1.02
C ALA A 173 3.17 17.25 2.34
N ALA A 174 3.85 16.10 2.27
CA ALA A 174 4.44 15.45 3.44
C ALA A 174 5.72 16.14 3.97
N ALA A 175 6.28 17.12 3.25
CA ALA A 175 7.46 17.86 3.68
C ALA A 175 7.24 18.66 4.98
N ILE A 176 5.97 18.91 5.35
CA ILE A 176 5.60 19.56 6.61
C ILE A 176 5.84 18.67 7.84
N LEU A 177 6.01 17.36 7.65
CA LEU A 177 6.07 16.39 8.74
C LEU A 177 7.48 16.27 9.34
N SER A 178 7.51 15.99 10.65
CA SER A 178 8.64 15.46 11.40
C SER A 178 8.11 14.56 12.51
N VAL A 179 8.92 13.61 13.00
CA VAL A 179 8.54 12.71 14.09
C VAL A 179 8.17 13.51 15.35
N GLN A 180 8.88 14.61 15.63
CA GLN A 180 8.55 15.53 16.73
C GLN A 180 7.17 16.16 16.54
N LEU A 181 6.89 16.71 15.35
CA LEU A 181 5.59 17.30 15.07
C LEU A 181 4.46 16.28 15.21
N ILE A 182 4.65 15.07 14.69
CA ILE A 182 3.67 13.98 14.75
C ILE A 182 3.42 13.56 16.21
N TYR A 183 4.47 13.42 17.02
CA TYR A 183 4.36 13.14 18.45
C TYR A 183 3.56 14.21 19.19
N ASP A 184 3.89 15.49 18.97
CA ASP A 184 3.22 16.61 19.63
C ASP A 184 1.75 16.70 19.21
N LEU A 185 1.45 16.58 17.90
CA LEU A 185 0.09 16.56 17.39
C LEU A 185 -0.71 15.37 17.92
N ALA A 186 -0.15 14.16 17.95
CA ALA A 186 -0.86 12.99 18.46
C ALA A 186 -1.36 13.19 19.90
N LYS A 187 -0.62 13.95 20.72
CA LYS A 187 -1.00 14.26 22.11
C LYS A 187 -2.03 15.37 22.24
N THR A 188 -2.14 16.28 21.28
CA THR A 188 -2.99 17.48 21.40
C THR A 188 -4.12 17.57 20.40
N ILE A 189 -4.14 16.74 19.35
CA ILE A 189 -5.16 16.77 18.30
C ILE A 189 -6.55 16.52 18.91
N GLU A 190 -7.55 17.27 18.45
CA GLU A 190 -8.94 17.03 18.78
C GLU A 190 -9.41 15.74 18.12
N ILE A 191 -9.98 14.83 18.92
CA ILE A 191 -10.33 13.49 18.46
C ILE A 191 -11.39 13.53 17.37
N ASP A 192 -12.34 14.46 17.44
CA ASP A 192 -13.43 14.59 16.46
C ASP A 192 -12.92 14.85 15.03
N LEU A 193 -11.74 15.44 14.86
CA LEU A 193 -11.12 15.68 13.56
C LEU A 193 -10.64 14.38 12.88
N ILE A 194 -10.32 13.35 13.67
CA ILE A 194 -9.70 12.11 13.16
C ILE A 194 -10.56 10.87 13.39
N LYS A 195 -11.57 10.95 14.26
CA LYS A 195 -12.41 9.83 14.69
C LYS A 195 -13.04 9.09 13.52
N ASN A 196 -13.73 9.81 12.63
CA ASN A 196 -14.45 9.19 11.52
C ASN A 196 -13.51 8.42 10.57
N LEU A 197 -12.30 8.93 10.34
CA LEU A 197 -11.30 8.26 9.51
C LEU A 197 -10.81 6.98 10.18
N PHE A 198 -10.42 7.05 11.46
CA PHE A 198 -9.89 5.88 12.16
C PHE A 198 -10.94 4.85 12.53
N ASP A 199 -12.21 5.22 12.67
CA ASP A 199 -13.31 4.26 12.75
C ASP A 199 -13.40 3.38 11.49
N ARG A 200 -13.23 3.99 10.31
CA ARG A 200 -13.17 3.25 9.04
C ARG A 200 -11.92 2.38 8.95
N VAL A 201 -10.76 2.88 9.39
CA VAL A 201 -9.51 2.08 9.46
C VAL A 201 -9.72 0.85 10.33
N ILE A 202 -10.22 1.02 11.55
CA ILE A 202 -10.48 -0.08 12.48
C ILE A 202 -11.46 -1.07 11.85
N THR A 203 -12.58 -0.59 11.32
CA THR A 203 -13.65 -1.45 10.79
C THR A 203 -13.18 -2.25 9.59
N CYS A 204 -12.68 -1.61 8.54
CA CYS A 204 -12.31 -2.28 7.29
C CYS A 204 -11.12 -3.23 7.50
N ASN A 205 -10.06 -2.76 8.16
CA ASN A 205 -8.83 -3.54 8.26
C ASN A 205 -8.98 -4.75 9.18
N LEU A 206 -9.78 -4.66 10.26
CA LEU A 206 -10.11 -5.83 11.07
C LEU A 206 -10.98 -6.82 10.30
N ALA A 207 -11.91 -6.33 9.49
CA ALA A 207 -12.84 -7.20 8.78
C ALA A 207 -12.09 -8.13 7.80
N ILE A 208 -11.17 -7.59 6.98
CA ILE A 208 -10.34 -8.41 6.10
C ILE A 208 -9.33 -9.29 6.85
N ALA A 209 -8.81 -8.83 7.99
CA ALA A 209 -7.89 -9.62 8.80
C ALA A 209 -8.59 -10.86 9.39
N ASN A 210 -9.82 -10.70 9.86
CA ASN A 210 -10.65 -11.82 10.32
C ASN A 210 -10.99 -12.77 9.17
N GLU A 211 -11.32 -12.24 7.98
CA GLU A 211 -11.53 -13.06 6.79
C GLU A 211 -10.29 -13.93 6.48
N GLY A 212 -9.09 -13.34 6.53
CA GLY A 212 -7.82 -14.05 6.32
C GLY A 212 -7.47 -15.07 7.39
N LEU A 213 -8.02 -14.96 8.60
CA LEU A 213 -7.89 -15.98 9.63
C LEU A 213 -8.84 -17.16 9.38
N ILE A 214 -10.05 -16.89 8.87
CA ILE A 214 -11.15 -17.86 8.72
C ILE A 214 -11.09 -18.63 7.38
N HIS A 215 -10.58 -18.03 6.31
CA HIS A 215 -10.51 -18.63 4.97
C HIS A 215 -9.09 -18.82 4.45
N ASP A 216 -8.91 -19.71 3.47
CA ASP A 216 -7.61 -20.00 2.88
C ASP A 216 -7.22 -18.94 1.85
N TYR A 217 -6.15 -18.19 2.11
CA TYR A 217 -5.59 -17.23 1.17
C TYR A 217 -4.06 -17.27 1.16
N GLY A 218 -3.49 -17.01 -0.02
CA GLY A 218 -2.05 -16.87 -0.18
C GLY A 218 -1.30 -18.09 0.36
N VAL A 219 -0.45 -17.87 1.36
CA VAL A 219 0.30 -18.93 2.06
C VAL A 219 -0.09 -19.05 3.53
N ASN A 220 -1.24 -18.48 3.94
CA ASN A 220 -1.84 -18.62 5.26
C ASN A 220 -0.90 -18.28 6.43
N ILE A 221 -0.07 -17.23 6.32
CA ILE A 221 0.88 -16.85 7.38
C ILE A 221 0.15 -16.49 8.68
N GLY A 222 -0.91 -15.69 8.59
CA GLY A 222 -1.65 -15.30 9.80
C GLY A 222 -2.18 -16.51 10.56
N ARG A 223 -2.85 -17.43 9.85
CA ARG A 223 -3.35 -18.68 10.44
C ARG A 223 -2.21 -19.59 10.91
N ASN A 224 -1.10 -19.66 10.17
CA ASN A 224 0.04 -20.48 10.57
C ASN A 224 0.64 -20.00 11.90
N ILE A 225 0.72 -18.68 12.12
CA ILE A 225 1.12 -18.12 13.41
C ILE A 225 0.13 -18.54 14.49
N GLN A 226 -1.19 -18.42 14.26
CA GLN A 226 -2.21 -18.85 15.22
C GLN A 226 -2.10 -20.34 15.58
N GLN A 227 -1.97 -21.22 14.59
CA GLN A 227 -1.79 -22.66 14.81
C GLN A 227 -0.49 -22.97 15.56
N SER A 228 0.55 -22.17 15.33
CA SER A 228 1.83 -22.29 16.04
C SER A 228 1.70 -21.85 17.51
N ILE A 229 0.85 -20.87 17.81
CA ILE A 229 0.48 -20.51 19.19
C ILE A 229 -0.31 -21.67 19.84
N ASP A 230 -1.35 -22.17 19.17
CA ASP A 230 -2.23 -23.23 19.69
C ASP A 230 -1.47 -24.54 19.98
N SER A 231 -0.44 -24.84 19.18
CA SER A 231 0.43 -26.01 19.36
C SER A 231 1.55 -25.80 20.39
N GLY A 232 1.73 -24.58 20.89
CA GLY A 232 2.79 -24.21 21.83
C GLY A 232 4.18 -24.04 21.21
N PHE A 233 4.28 -23.98 19.87
CA PHE A 233 5.54 -23.68 19.18
C PHE A 233 5.91 -22.19 19.30
N TYR A 234 4.91 -21.31 19.22
CA TYR A 234 5.03 -19.89 19.52
C TYR A 234 4.38 -19.57 20.86
N GLY A 235 4.86 -18.49 21.50
CA GLY A 235 4.25 -17.98 22.72
C GLY A 235 2.89 -17.35 22.44
N ASP A 236 1.95 -17.55 23.37
CA ASP A 236 0.68 -16.81 23.40
C ASP A 236 0.94 -15.41 23.96
N ASP A 237 1.30 -14.49 23.07
CA ASP A 237 1.62 -13.11 23.42
C ASP A 237 1.11 -12.10 22.38
N ILE A 238 0.98 -10.86 22.83
CA ILE A 238 0.48 -9.71 22.06
C ILE A 238 1.29 -9.45 20.78
N ARG A 239 2.58 -9.81 20.76
CA ARG A 239 3.47 -9.66 19.60
C ARG A 239 3.06 -10.67 18.53
N ASN A 240 2.85 -11.94 18.88
CA ASN A 240 2.40 -12.98 17.96
C ASN A 240 0.95 -12.76 17.51
N HIS A 241 0.05 -12.30 18.39
CA HIS A 241 -1.31 -11.91 17.98
C HIS A 241 -1.31 -10.76 16.97
N SER A 242 -0.47 -9.74 17.21
CA SER A 242 -0.34 -8.60 16.30
C SER A 242 0.18 -9.03 14.92
N ALA A 243 1.21 -9.88 14.90
CA ALA A 243 1.79 -10.38 13.65
C ALA A 243 0.81 -11.30 12.90
N SER A 244 0.13 -12.19 13.61
CA SER A 244 -0.92 -13.08 13.08
C SER A 244 -2.01 -12.28 12.38
N LEU A 245 -2.60 -11.30 13.08
CA LEU A 245 -3.70 -10.51 12.56
C LEU A 245 -3.28 -9.65 11.36
N ALA A 246 -2.12 -8.99 11.45
CA ALA A 246 -1.60 -8.16 10.35
C ALA A 246 -1.27 -8.98 9.10
N ALA A 247 -0.64 -10.16 9.29
CA ALA A 247 -0.33 -11.08 8.19
C ALA A 247 -1.61 -11.65 7.56
N ALA A 248 -2.61 -12.05 8.35
CA ALA A 248 -3.88 -12.56 7.85
C ALA A 248 -4.61 -11.56 6.94
N GLY A 249 -4.63 -10.28 7.31
CA GLY A 249 -5.20 -9.24 6.45
C GLY A 249 -4.47 -9.11 5.11
N SER A 250 -3.15 -9.28 5.11
CA SER A 250 -2.37 -9.31 3.87
C SER A 250 -2.58 -10.58 3.07
N ASP A 251 -2.70 -11.75 3.71
CA ASP A 251 -3.00 -13.02 3.03
C ASP A 251 -4.31 -12.88 2.27
N ALA A 252 -5.39 -12.47 2.95
CA ALA A 252 -6.70 -12.24 2.32
C ALA A 252 -6.62 -11.25 1.16
N ARG A 253 -5.99 -10.09 1.38
CA ARG A 253 -5.87 -9.04 0.35
C ARG A 253 -5.08 -9.50 -0.88
N MET A 254 -3.90 -10.10 -0.68
CA MET A 254 -3.05 -10.56 -1.78
C MET A 254 -3.62 -11.83 -2.45
N GLY A 255 -4.42 -12.60 -1.71
CA GLY A 255 -5.19 -13.73 -2.21
C GLY A 255 -6.47 -13.34 -2.97
N GLY A 256 -6.76 -12.05 -3.11
CA GLY A 256 -7.86 -11.56 -3.95
C GLY A 256 -9.20 -11.42 -3.24
N SER A 257 -9.22 -11.34 -1.90
CA SER A 257 -10.43 -10.94 -1.17
C SER A 257 -10.99 -9.62 -1.73
N PRO A 258 -12.32 -9.52 -1.91
CA PRO A 258 -12.99 -8.31 -2.34
C PRO A 258 -13.23 -7.32 -1.19
N MET A 259 -12.83 -7.64 0.04
CA MET A 259 -13.04 -6.73 1.16
C MET A 259 -12.15 -5.50 1.04
N ALA A 260 -12.75 -4.33 1.27
CA ALA A 260 -12.01 -3.07 1.23
C ALA A 260 -11.03 -2.97 2.40
N VAL A 261 -9.87 -2.36 2.14
CA VAL A 261 -8.91 -1.95 3.17
C VAL A 261 -8.68 -0.45 3.13
N MET A 262 -8.34 0.14 4.26
CA MET A 262 -7.89 1.54 4.30
C MET A 262 -6.39 1.59 4.03
N THR A 263 -5.98 2.29 2.98
CA THR A 263 -4.59 2.43 2.58
C THR A 263 -3.78 3.31 3.53
N THR A 264 -2.47 3.32 3.35
CA THR A 264 -1.59 4.38 3.86
C THR A 264 -0.46 4.57 2.88
N ALA A 265 -0.13 5.82 2.56
CA ALA A 265 0.93 6.14 1.63
C ALA A 265 0.77 5.38 0.28
N GLY A 266 -0.47 5.27 -0.23
CA GLY A 266 -0.81 4.59 -1.48
C GLY A 266 -0.83 3.05 -1.46
N SER A 267 -0.71 2.39 -0.31
CA SER A 267 -0.77 0.92 -0.23
C SER A 267 -1.65 0.40 0.92
N GLY A 268 -2.52 -0.56 0.62
CA GLY A 268 -3.34 -1.26 1.61
C GLY A 268 -2.51 -2.11 2.58
N ASN A 269 -1.44 -2.76 2.12
CA ASN A 269 -0.56 -3.58 2.99
C ASN A 269 0.19 -2.70 3.98
N VAL A 270 0.56 -1.48 3.57
CA VAL A 270 1.11 -0.47 4.47
C VAL A 270 0.05 -0.02 5.49
N GLY A 271 -1.19 0.20 5.06
CA GLY A 271 -2.30 0.53 5.95
C GLY A 271 -2.63 -0.58 6.97
N LEU A 272 -2.66 -1.84 6.54
CA LEU A 272 -2.82 -3.01 7.41
C LEU A 272 -1.69 -3.08 8.45
N SER A 273 -0.45 -2.90 8.00
CA SER A 273 0.74 -2.91 8.86
C SER A 273 0.75 -1.76 9.87
N ALA A 274 0.29 -0.57 9.47
CA ALA A 274 0.27 0.62 10.32
C ALA A 274 -0.86 0.59 11.36
N SER A 275 -1.89 -0.25 11.16
CA SER A 275 -3.10 -0.24 11.97
C SER A 275 -3.29 -1.48 12.83
N LEU A 276 -3.19 -2.69 12.27
CA LEU A 276 -3.58 -3.93 12.95
C LEU A 276 -2.73 -4.24 14.18
N PRO A 277 -1.39 -4.07 14.17
CA PRO A 277 -0.59 -4.23 15.39
C PRO A 277 -0.97 -3.23 16.49
N VAL A 278 -1.25 -1.97 16.13
CA VAL A 278 -1.65 -0.92 17.09
C VAL A 278 -3.02 -1.22 17.68
N ILE A 279 -3.97 -1.64 16.86
CA ILE A 279 -5.33 -2.04 17.29
C ILE A 279 -5.25 -3.23 18.25
N THR A 280 -4.48 -4.25 17.90
CA THR A 280 -4.28 -5.45 18.73
C THR A 280 -3.65 -5.05 20.07
N TYR A 281 -2.56 -4.28 20.03
CA TYR A 281 -1.87 -3.84 21.23
C TYR A 281 -2.78 -3.04 22.18
N ALA A 282 -3.49 -2.06 21.64
CA ALA A 282 -4.39 -1.21 22.41
C ALA A 282 -5.51 -2.01 23.08
N ARG A 283 -6.11 -2.96 22.36
CA ARG A 283 -7.20 -3.79 22.87
C ARG A 283 -6.75 -4.71 23.99
N GLU A 284 -5.66 -5.45 23.79
CA GLU A 284 -5.16 -6.39 24.80
C GLU A 284 -4.60 -5.68 26.04
N ARG A 285 -4.13 -4.43 25.90
CA ARG A 285 -3.71 -3.59 27.03
C ARG A 285 -4.82 -2.75 27.65
N GLY A 286 -6.07 -2.92 27.21
CA GLY A 286 -7.23 -2.20 27.76
C GLY A 286 -7.14 -0.67 27.60
N LYS A 287 -6.50 -0.20 26.52
CA LYS A 287 -6.38 1.24 26.22
C LYS A 287 -7.72 1.80 25.76
N THR A 288 -7.94 3.09 26.04
CA THR A 288 -9.19 3.76 25.68
C THR A 288 -9.29 3.99 24.16
N ALA A 289 -10.51 4.25 23.67
CA ALA A 289 -10.73 4.60 22.27
C ALA A 289 -9.93 5.85 21.85
N GLU A 290 -9.87 6.86 22.72
CA GLU A 290 -9.06 8.06 22.49
C GLU A 290 -7.56 7.70 22.34
N GLN A 291 -7.02 6.88 23.24
CA GLN A 291 -5.62 6.45 23.15
C GLN A 291 -5.34 5.69 21.85
N LEU A 292 -6.27 4.81 21.45
CA LEU A 292 -6.17 4.09 20.18
C LEU A 292 -6.18 5.04 18.97
N TYR A 293 -7.09 6.02 18.91
CA TYR A 293 -7.13 6.98 17.81
C TYR A 293 -5.84 7.81 17.70
N ARG A 294 -5.29 8.26 18.84
CA ARG A 294 -4.02 8.99 18.88
C ARG A 294 -2.85 8.12 18.41
N ALA A 295 -2.83 6.86 18.80
CA ALA A 295 -1.79 5.91 18.37
C ALA A 295 -1.88 5.57 16.89
N LEU A 296 -3.09 5.39 16.34
CA LEU A 296 -3.30 5.20 14.90
C LEU A 296 -2.88 6.45 14.12
N PHE A 297 -3.26 7.64 14.58
CA PHE A 297 -2.80 8.91 14.01
C PHE A 297 -1.27 8.98 13.94
N PHE A 298 -0.59 8.69 15.05
CA PHE A 298 0.86 8.66 15.11
C PHE A 298 1.46 7.64 14.13
N SER A 299 0.97 6.39 14.15
CA SER A 299 1.48 5.30 13.32
C SER A 299 1.37 5.63 11.83
N HIS A 300 0.18 6.06 11.39
CA HIS A 300 -0.09 6.36 9.99
C HIS A 300 0.71 7.57 9.50
N LEU A 301 0.79 8.68 10.26
CA LEU A 301 1.58 9.84 9.83
C LEU A 301 3.08 9.57 9.85
N THR A 302 3.58 8.83 10.84
CA THR A 302 5.01 8.43 10.86
C THR A 302 5.32 7.57 9.65
N THR A 303 4.42 6.67 9.28
CA THR A 303 4.53 5.85 8.06
C THR A 303 4.58 6.72 6.81
N VAL A 304 3.67 7.71 6.69
CA VAL A 304 3.64 8.67 5.56
C VAL A 304 4.93 9.47 5.50
N HIS A 305 5.41 9.98 6.65
CA HIS A 305 6.65 10.76 6.74
C HIS A 305 7.86 9.96 6.23
N ILE A 306 8.06 8.75 6.75
CA ILE A 306 9.17 7.88 6.33
C ILE A 306 9.04 7.54 4.85
N LYS A 307 7.85 7.13 4.40
CA LYS A 307 7.62 6.72 3.01
C LYS A 307 7.77 7.88 2.02
N SER A 308 7.50 9.12 2.43
CA SER A 308 7.73 10.31 1.58
C SER A 308 9.21 10.48 1.17
N LYS A 309 10.16 10.01 2.01
CA LYS A 309 11.60 10.07 1.71
C LYS A 309 12.08 8.89 0.86
N ILE A 310 11.29 7.82 0.77
CA ILE A 310 11.60 6.61 -0.01
C ILE A 310 10.94 6.69 -1.40
N GLY A 311 9.74 7.26 -1.47
CA GLY A 311 8.92 7.35 -2.66
C GLY A 311 7.79 6.33 -2.68
N ARG A 312 6.76 6.58 -3.52
CA ARG A 312 5.58 5.71 -3.59
C ARG A 312 5.84 4.31 -4.12
N LEU A 313 6.70 4.20 -5.14
CA LEU A 313 7.15 2.95 -5.76
C LEU A 313 8.68 2.85 -5.62
N SER A 314 9.14 1.79 -4.97
CA SER A 314 10.55 1.51 -4.69
C SER A 314 10.73 0.00 -4.55
N ALA A 315 11.98 -0.46 -4.62
CA ALA A 315 12.36 -1.80 -4.17
C ALA A 315 12.49 -1.89 -2.63
N TYR A 316 12.30 -0.79 -1.88
CA TYR A 316 12.13 -0.84 -0.42
C TYR A 316 10.70 -1.26 -0.03
N CYS A 317 10.57 -2.22 0.89
CA CYS A 317 9.28 -2.72 1.34
C CYS A 317 8.55 -1.70 2.23
N GLY A 318 7.49 -1.06 1.70
CA GLY A 318 6.70 -0.04 2.40
C GLY A 318 6.17 -0.45 3.80
N PRO A 319 5.75 -1.70 4.04
CA PRO A 319 5.41 -2.18 5.38
C PRO A 319 6.50 -2.00 6.45
N MET A 320 7.79 -1.87 6.07
CA MET A 320 8.86 -1.60 7.03
C MET A 320 8.82 -0.15 7.55
N CYS A 321 8.34 0.79 6.73
CA CYS A 321 8.02 2.14 7.21
C CYS A 321 6.91 2.10 8.25
N ALA A 322 5.89 1.25 8.02
CA ALA A 322 4.78 1.07 8.94
C ALA A 322 5.21 0.40 10.25
N ALA A 323 6.11 -0.59 10.20
CA ALA A 323 6.70 -1.19 11.39
C ALA A 323 7.34 -0.14 12.31
N ALA A 324 8.09 0.81 11.75
CA ALA A 324 8.68 1.89 12.54
C ALA A 324 7.60 2.82 13.16
N GLY A 325 6.56 3.15 12.40
CA GLY A 325 5.38 3.87 12.90
C GLY A 325 4.68 3.13 14.06
N VAL A 326 4.51 1.81 13.94
CA VAL A 326 3.95 0.95 14.98
C VAL A 326 4.80 0.96 16.25
N ALA A 327 6.13 0.86 16.13
CA ALA A 327 7.03 0.89 17.28
C ALA A 327 6.85 2.18 18.09
N GLY A 328 6.82 3.32 17.40
CA GLY A 328 6.56 4.61 18.05
C GLY A 328 5.14 4.74 18.62
N ALA A 329 4.13 4.22 17.93
CA ALA A 329 2.74 4.21 18.42
C ALA A 329 2.56 3.34 19.67
N ILE A 330 3.23 2.19 19.75
CA ILE A 330 3.30 1.38 20.98
C ILE A 330 3.96 2.17 22.10
N GLY A 331 5.06 2.89 21.81
CA GLY A 331 5.69 3.80 22.78
C GLY A 331 4.73 4.89 23.28
N LEU A 332 3.95 5.50 22.38
CA LEU A 332 2.94 6.49 22.73
C LEU A 332 1.84 5.89 23.63
N LEU A 333 1.38 4.67 23.34
CA LEU A 333 0.40 3.96 24.17
C LEU A 333 0.94 3.63 25.57
N ASN A 334 2.25 3.62 25.77
CA ASN A 334 2.91 3.42 27.07
C ASN A 334 3.38 4.73 27.73
N ASP A 335 2.94 5.88 27.20
CA ASP A 335 3.28 7.21 27.72
C ASP A 335 4.81 7.47 27.78
N PHE A 336 5.58 6.83 26.90
CA PHE A 336 7.02 7.03 26.82
C PHE A 336 7.38 8.43 26.29
N SER A 337 8.58 8.88 26.64
CA SER A 337 9.09 10.17 26.16
C SER A 337 9.35 10.14 24.65
N TYR A 338 9.38 11.33 24.04
CA TYR A 338 9.76 11.49 22.64
C TYR A 338 11.08 10.78 22.32
N THR A 339 12.09 10.89 23.18
CA THR A 339 13.40 10.25 22.98
C THR A 339 13.30 8.73 22.85
N ILE A 340 12.50 8.06 23.70
CA ILE A 340 12.32 6.61 23.62
C ILE A 340 11.59 6.24 22.33
N ILE A 341 10.56 7.00 21.94
CA ILE A 341 9.80 6.79 20.71
C ILE A 341 10.68 6.97 19.47
N ALA A 342 11.49 8.03 19.43
CA ALA A 342 12.45 8.29 18.34
C ALA A 342 13.48 7.15 18.24
N ASN A 343 14.03 6.69 19.37
CA ASN A 343 14.96 5.57 19.40
C ASN A 343 14.30 4.25 18.94
N ALA A 344 13.03 4.02 19.25
CA ALA A 344 12.29 2.86 18.79
C ALA A 344 12.13 2.84 17.27
N ILE A 345 11.84 3.99 16.67
CA ILE A 345 11.78 4.18 15.21
C ILE A 345 13.14 3.87 14.59
N ILE A 346 14.23 4.42 15.15
CA ILE A 346 15.61 4.14 14.71
C ILE A 346 15.91 2.65 14.77
N ASN A 347 15.71 2.00 15.91
CA ASN A 347 15.99 0.58 16.12
C ASN A 347 15.22 -0.30 15.14
N THR A 348 13.93 0.00 14.95
CA THR A 348 13.09 -0.75 14.01
C THR A 348 13.63 -0.61 12.60
N LEU A 349 13.85 0.62 12.13
CA LEU A 349 14.35 0.88 10.79
C LEU A 349 15.74 0.27 10.55
N ALA A 350 16.62 0.32 11.53
CA ALA A 350 17.94 -0.30 11.44
C ALA A 350 17.86 -1.84 11.27
N GLY A 351 16.90 -2.48 11.93
CA GLY A 351 16.72 -3.94 11.88
C GLY A 351 16.06 -4.45 10.60
N VAL A 352 15.22 -3.65 9.94
CA VAL A 352 14.44 -4.12 8.78
C VAL A 352 14.69 -3.36 7.47
N SER A 353 15.48 -2.29 7.47
CA SER A 353 15.87 -1.62 6.23
C SER A 353 16.72 -2.55 5.37
N GLY A 354 16.21 -2.87 4.18
CA GLY A 354 16.80 -3.88 3.29
C GLY A 354 15.82 -5.01 2.93
N ILE A 355 14.70 -5.16 3.64
CA ILE A 355 13.61 -6.02 3.17
C ILE A 355 13.06 -5.42 1.87
N LEU A 356 13.15 -6.22 0.80
CA LEU A 356 12.84 -5.78 -0.55
C LEU A 356 11.36 -5.95 -0.93
N CYS A 357 10.91 -5.10 -1.85
CA CYS A 357 9.62 -5.13 -2.50
C CYS A 357 9.76 -5.72 -3.92
N ASP A 358 9.37 -6.98 -4.05
CA ASP A 358 9.37 -7.79 -5.27
C ASP A 358 7.97 -7.94 -5.88
N GLY A 359 7.09 -6.96 -5.62
CA GLY A 359 5.73 -6.97 -6.11
C GLY A 359 4.69 -7.39 -5.08
N ALA A 360 3.43 -7.28 -5.48
CA ALA A 360 2.32 -7.81 -4.70
C ALA A 360 2.23 -9.31 -4.94
N ASN A 361 2.37 -10.08 -3.86
CA ASN A 361 2.39 -11.53 -3.87
C ASN A 361 2.19 -12.04 -2.43
N SER A 362 2.08 -13.36 -2.26
CA SER A 362 1.85 -13.99 -0.95
C SER A 362 2.97 -13.76 0.07
N SER A 363 4.21 -13.44 -0.36
CA SER A 363 5.31 -13.14 0.56
C SER A 363 5.12 -11.84 1.34
N CYS A 364 4.20 -10.96 0.89
CA CYS A 364 3.84 -9.75 1.63
C CYS A 364 3.41 -10.04 3.07
N ALA A 365 2.65 -11.12 3.31
CA ALA A 365 2.18 -11.49 4.64
C ALA A 365 3.35 -11.86 5.58
N VAL A 366 4.35 -12.59 5.06
CA VAL A 366 5.59 -12.91 5.80
C VAL A 366 6.35 -11.64 6.17
N LYS A 367 6.52 -10.73 5.19
CA LYS A 367 7.25 -9.48 5.39
C LYS A 367 6.54 -8.61 6.45
N ILE A 368 5.21 -8.59 6.47
CA ILE A 368 4.40 -7.86 7.47
C ILE A 368 4.53 -8.45 8.87
N ALA A 369 4.51 -9.78 9.01
CA ALA A 369 4.76 -10.43 10.29
C ALA A 369 6.15 -10.07 10.84
N ASN A 370 7.18 -10.17 9.99
CA ASN A 370 8.57 -9.83 10.37
C ASN A 370 8.72 -8.34 10.73
N GLY A 371 8.09 -7.44 9.98
CA GLY A 371 8.07 -6.01 10.33
C GLY A 371 7.38 -5.77 11.68
N THR A 372 6.26 -6.45 11.94
CA THR A 372 5.55 -6.36 13.23
C THR A 372 6.47 -6.79 14.37
N TYR A 373 7.16 -7.92 14.23
CA TYR A 373 8.14 -8.39 15.19
C TYR A 373 9.26 -7.38 15.45
N ALA A 374 9.84 -6.82 14.39
CA ALA A 374 10.87 -5.80 14.52
C ALA A 374 10.36 -4.53 15.23
N ALA A 375 9.10 -4.16 15.05
CA ALA A 375 8.50 -3.03 15.75
C ALA A 375 8.45 -3.25 17.27
N TYR A 376 8.06 -4.45 17.69
CA TYR A 376 8.06 -4.84 19.11
C TYR A 376 9.48 -4.89 19.69
N ASP A 377 10.43 -5.45 18.95
CA ASP A 377 11.84 -5.52 19.37
C ASP A 377 12.44 -4.10 19.46
N GLY A 378 12.16 -3.22 18.50
CA GLY A 378 12.66 -1.85 18.46
C GLY A 378 12.21 -1.01 19.66
N ILE A 379 10.92 -1.08 20.02
CA ILE A 379 10.40 -0.37 21.21
C ILE A 379 10.87 -0.99 22.52
N ALA A 380 11.00 -2.33 22.59
CA ALA A 380 11.53 -3.01 23.77
C ALA A 380 12.99 -2.63 24.03
N MET A 381 13.82 -2.59 22.98
CA MET A 381 15.20 -2.13 23.06
C MET A 381 15.29 -0.70 23.58
N ALA A 382 14.51 0.22 22.99
CA ALA A 382 14.51 1.63 23.35
C ALA A 382 14.04 1.87 24.78
N ALA A 383 12.99 1.16 25.22
CA ALA A 383 12.48 1.22 26.59
C ALA A 383 13.51 0.74 27.63
N ASN A 384 14.38 -0.19 27.22
CA ASN A 384 15.50 -0.69 28.04
C ASN A 384 16.78 0.17 27.90
N GLY A 385 16.71 1.34 27.26
CA GLY A 385 17.84 2.26 27.09
C GLY A 385 18.82 1.89 25.99
N ASN A 386 18.48 0.92 25.13
CA ASN A 386 19.35 0.49 24.02
C ASN A 386 18.91 1.15 22.71
N VAL A 387 19.86 1.73 21.99
CA VAL A 387 19.64 2.33 20.68
C VAL A 387 20.83 2.02 19.78
N ILE A 388 20.56 1.72 18.51
CA ILE A 388 21.59 1.62 17.48
C ILE A 388 22.08 3.04 17.16
N THR A 389 23.40 3.25 17.17
CA THR A 389 23.97 4.61 17.21
C THR A 389 24.61 5.03 15.90
N ALA A 390 24.89 6.33 15.76
CA ALA A 390 25.64 6.83 14.61
C ALA A 390 26.99 6.12 14.46
N GLY A 391 27.29 5.67 13.24
CA GLY A 391 28.45 4.82 12.93
C GLY A 391 28.09 3.35 12.71
N ASP A 392 26.91 2.91 13.16
CA ASP A 392 26.37 1.58 12.89
C ASP A 392 25.59 1.58 11.55
N GLY A 393 26.33 1.44 10.44
CA GLY A 393 25.73 1.29 9.11
C GLY A 393 25.02 2.56 8.61
N VAL A 394 23.73 2.45 8.30
CA VAL A 394 22.92 3.55 7.72
C VAL A 394 22.25 4.44 8.78
N VAL A 395 22.37 4.10 10.06
CA VAL A 395 21.80 4.87 11.18
C VAL A 395 22.62 6.13 11.44
N ALA A 396 21.93 7.21 11.78
CA ALA A 396 22.51 8.51 12.06
C ALA A 396 22.30 8.95 13.52
N GLY A 397 22.73 10.17 13.87
CA GLY A 397 22.66 10.68 15.24
C GLY A 397 21.25 10.97 15.73
N ASP A 398 20.30 11.17 14.82
CA ASP A 398 18.89 11.39 15.12
C ASP A 398 17.95 10.64 14.17
N VAL A 399 16.66 10.62 14.54
CA VAL A 399 15.62 9.88 13.81
C VAL A 399 15.36 10.46 12.42
N GLU A 400 15.43 11.77 12.25
CA GLU A 400 15.20 12.42 10.96
C GLU A 400 16.35 12.17 9.99
N GLU A 401 17.58 12.23 10.48
CA GLU A 401 18.76 11.90 9.68
C GLU A 401 18.80 10.42 9.31
N THR A 402 18.40 9.53 10.22
CA THR A 402 18.26 8.10 9.92
C THR A 402 17.21 7.86 8.83
N ILE A 403 16.05 8.53 8.90
CA ILE A 403 15.00 8.46 7.87
C ILE A 403 15.53 8.98 6.53
N ARG A 404 16.31 10.08 6.53
CA ARG A 404 16.94 10.62 5.31
C ARG A 404 17.92 9.62 4.69
N ASN A 405 18.81 9.01 5.47
CA ASN A 405 19.77 8.02 4.97
C ASN A 405 19.07 6.81 4.33
N ILE A 406 18.00 6.31 4.96
CA ILE A 406 17.20 5.20 4.42
C ILE A 406 16.48 5.63 3.15
N GLY A 407 15.94 6.85 3.13
CA GLY A 407 15.35 7.44 1.92
C GLY A 407 16.35 7.49 0.77
N GLU A 408 17.57 7.97 1.03
CA GLU A 408 18.64 8.00 0.03
C GLU A 408 19.02 6.61 -0.48
N LEU A 409 19.18 5.63 0.41
CA LEU A 409 19.42 4.24 0.03
C LEU A 409 18.30 3.70 -0.88
N ALA A 410 17.04 3.95 -0.51
CA ALA A 410 15.90 3.44 -1.23
C ALA A 410 15.64 4.14 -2.58
N GLN A 411 16.00 5.43 -2.69
CA GLN A 411 15.84 6.21 -3.92
C GLN A 411 16.99 6.00 -4.90
N LYS A 412 18.23 5.98 -4.40
CA LYS A 412 19.43 5.87 -5.24
C LYS A 412 19.91 4.43 -5.32
N GLY A 413 20.27 3.81 -4.20
CA GLY A 413 20.91 2.49 -4.19
C GLY A 413 19.97 1.33 -4.59
N MET A 414 18.67 1.49 -4.39
CA MET A 414 17.68 0.47 -4.75
C MET A 414 17.07 0.68 -6.14
N GLN A 415 17.54 1.65 -6.92
CA GLN A 415 17.08 1.84 -8.30
C GLN A 415 17.50 0.66 -9.17
N GLU A 416 18.79 0.29 -9.17
CA GLU A 416 19.28 -0.88 -9.90
C GLU A 416 18.72 -2.19 -9.31
N THR A 417 18.43 -2.22 -8.01
CA THR A 417 17.77 -3.38 -7.38
C THR A 417 16.40 -3.63 -7.99
N ASP A 418 15.66 -2.57 -8.30
CA ASP A 418 14.33 -2.67 -8.91
C ASP A 418 14.39 -3.25 -10.32
N ASP A 419 15.36 -2.82 -11.12
CA ASP A 419 15.60 -3.35 -12.47
C ASP A 419 15.99 -4.84 -12.43
N VAL A 420 16.89 -5.22 -11.52
CA VAL A 420 17.30 -6.63 -11.34
C VAL A 420 16.12 -7.50 -10.90
N ILE A 421 15.27 -7.01 -10.00
CA ILE A 421 14.05 -7.70 -9.60
C ILE A 421 13.14 -7.91 -10.81
N LEU A 422 12.91 -6.86 -11.61
CA LEU A 422 12.07 -6.94 -12.79
C LEU A 422 12.60 -7.96 -13.80
N ASP A 423 13.91 -7.96 -14.04
CA ASP A 423 14.57 -8.94 -14.91
C ASP A 423 14.35 -10.37 -14.38
N ILE A 424 14.57 -10.61 -13.09
CA ILE A 424 14.32 -11.93 -12.47
C ILE A 424 12.87 -12.36 -12.69
N MET A 425 11.91 -11.45 -12.47
CA MET A 425 10.48 -11.74 -12.59
C MET A 425 10.01 -11.94 -14.02
N THR A 426 10.75 -11.50 -15.04
CA THR A 426 10.34 -11.53 -16.45
C THR A 426 11.16 -12.50 -17.31
N ARG A 427 12.12 -13.24 -16.72
CA ARG A 427 12.99 -14.20 -17.42
C ARG A 427 12.26 -15.26 -18.24
N ASP A 428 11.14 -15.79 -17.74
CA ASP A 428 10.46 -16.93 -18.36
C ASP A 428 9.49 -16.54 -19.50
N GLU A 429 9.46 -15.26 -19.91
CA GLU A 429 8.56 -14.73 -20.95
C GLU A 429 9.27 -14.36 -22.26
N ASN A 430 10.57 -14.65 -22.40
CA ASN A 430 11.35 -14.42 -23.63
C ASN A 430 11.64 -15.71 -24.42
#